data_AF-A0A6B0B562-F1
#
_entry.id   AF-A0A6B0B562-F1
#
_cell.length_a   1.000
_cell.length_b   1.000
_cell.length_c   1.000
_cell.angle_alpha   90.00
_cell.angle_beta   90.00
_cell.angle_gamma   90.00
#
_symmetry.space_group_name_H-M   'P 1'
#
loop_
_entity.id
_entity.type
_entity.pdbx_description
1 polymer ?
#
loop_
_entity_poly.entity_id
_entity_poly.type
_entity_poly.pdbx_seq_one_letter_code
_entity_poly.pdbx_strand_id
1 'polypeptide(L)'
;AGDCISDLGYPEALPEMVLLLDDPQKIVRWRAAMFIFDEGNAEQLPALKAHINDNAFEVKLQIEMAISRIENGDEALGSVWKQMANRTI
;
A
#
# COMPACT_ATOMS: atom_id res chain seq x y z
N ALA A 1 -15.53 -8.61 -18.60
CA ALA A 1 -14.42 -7.78 -19.11
C ALA A 1 -14.10 -6.76 -18.02
N GLY A 2 -13.05 -7.01 -17.24
CA GLY A 2 -12.73 -6.32 -15.99
C GLY A 2 -11.90 -7.16 -15.00
N ASP A 3 -11.76 -8.47 -15.25
CA ASP A 3 -11.12 -9.44 -14.34
C ASP A 3 -9.62 -9.71 -14.63
N CYS A 4 -8.86 -8.75 -15.21
CA CYS A 4 -7.46 -9.03 -15.57
C CYS A 4 -6.41 -8.08 -14.98
N ILE A 5 -6.80 -7.02 -14.27
CA ILE A 5 -5.82 -6.08 -13.68
C ILE A 5 -5.50 -6.46 -12.22
N SER A 6 -6.40 -7.15 -11.51
CA SER A 6 -6.17 -7.56 -10.12
C SER A 6 -5.16 -8.71 -9.95
N ASP A 7 -4.96 -9.53 -10.98
CA ASP A 7 -4.28 -10.83 -10.82
C ASP A 7 -2.77 -10.77 -11.11
N LEU A 8 -2.27 -9.64 -11.61
CA LEU A 8 -0.90 -9.57 -12.11
C LEU A 8 0.10 -8.86 -11.19
N GLY A 9 -0.36 -8.22 -10.09
CA GLY A 9 0.54 -7.69 -9.05
C GLY A 9 1.68 -6.82 -9.61
N TYR A 10 1.40 -6.07 -10.68
CA TYR A 10 2.41 -5.28 -11.38
C TYR A 10 2.56 -3.92 -10.69
N PRO A 11 3.75 -3.55 -10.18
CA PRO A 11 4.01 -2.23 -9.58
C PRO A 11 3.61 -1.06 -10.51
N GLU A 12 3.55 -1.31 -11.81
CA GLU A 12 3.08 -0.37 -12.83
C GLU A 12 1.61 0.06 -12.64
N ALA A 13 0.80 -0.73 -11.92
CA ALA A 13 -0.58 -0.38 -11.58
C ALA A 13 -0.69 0.53 -10.35
N LEU A 14 0.38 0.78 -9.60
CA LEU A 14 0.35 1.64 -8.40
C LEU A 14 -0.22 3.04 -8.67
N PRO A 15 0.13 3.76 -9.76
CA PRO A 15 -0.46 5.06 -10.04
C PRO A 15 -1.97 4.99 -10.29
N GLU A 16 -2.45 3.92 -10.93
CA GLU A 16 -3.88 3.69 -11.16
C GLU A 16 -4.60 3.39 -9.85
N MET A 17 -4.00 2.55 -8.98
CA MET A 17 -4.58 2.23 -7.67
C MET A 17 -4.67 3.46 -6.76
N VAL A 18 -3.71 4.39 -6.85
CA VAL A 18 -3.80 5.66 -6.14
C VAL A 18 -5.02 6.47 -6.58
N LEU A 19 -5.33 6.50 -7.89
CA LEU A 19 -6.53 7.18 -8.41
C LEU A 19 -7.83 6.51 -7.93
N LEU A 20 -7.81 5.17 -7.77
CA LEU A 20 -8.96 4.40 -7.31
C LEU A 20 -9.26 4.59 -5.80
N LEU A 21 -8.40 5.25 -5.04
CA LEU A 21 -8.71 5.66 -3.67
C LEU A 21 -9.81 6.73 -3.59
N ASP A 22 -10.07 7.47 -4.68
CA ASP A 22 -11.14 8.45 -4.77
C ASP A 22 -12.47 7.87 -5.33
N ASP A 23 -12.52 6.56 -5.64
CA ASP A 23 -13.70 5.96 -6.29
C ASP A 23 -14.94 6.02 -5.37
N PRO A 24 -16.14 6.33 -5.90
CA PRO A 24 -17.35 6.39 -5.09
C PRO A 24 -17.71 5.05 -4.42
N GLN A 25 -17.31 3.92 -5.01
CA GLN A 25 -17.60 2.60 -4.50
C GLN A 25 -16.59 2.16 -3.45
N LYS A 26 -17.09 1.84 -2.25
CA LYS A 26 -16.30 1.32 -1.12
C LYS A 26 -15.39 0.15 -1.53
N ILE A 27 -15.94 -0.80 -2.30
CA ILE A 27 -15.21 -2.02 -2.67
C ILE A 27 -14.00 -1.73 -3.57
N VAL A 28 -14.09 -0.69 -4.41
CA VAL A 28 -13.01 -0.27 -5.31
C VAL A 28 -11.90 0.39 -4.50
N ARG A 29 -12.25 1.33 -3.60
CA ARG A 29 -11.28 1.96 -2.69
C ARG A 29 -10.58 0.94 -1.79
N TRP A 30 -11.33 -0.03 -1.27
CA TRP A 30 -10.77 -1.09 -0.44
C TRP A 30 -9.77 -1.96 -1.21
N ARG A 31 -10.09 -2.36 -2.45
CA ARG A 31 -9.17 -3.10 -3.32
C ARG A 31 -7.92 -2.30 -3.66
N ALA A 32 -8.07 -1.00 -3.93
CA ALA A 32 -6.95 -0.10 -4.15
C ALA A 32 -6.03 -0.04 -2.93
N ALA A 33 -6.61 0.15 -1.73
CA ALA A 33 -5.85 0.17 -0.48
C ALA A 33 -5.15 -1.17 -0.20
N MET A 34 -5.77 -2.31 -0.54
CA MET A 34 -5.14 -3.63 -0.46
C MET A 34 -3.95 -3.75 -1.42
N PHE A 35 -4.12 -3.35 -2.67
CA PHE A 35 -3.05 -3.42 -3.66
C PHE A 35 -1.85 -2.56 -3.25
N ILE A 36 -2.11 -1.33 -2.77
CA ILE A 36 -1.05 -0.44 -2.27
C ILE A 36 -0.45 -1.00 -0.98
N PHE A 37 -1.22 -1.69 -0.13
CA PHE A 37 -0.66 -2.41 1.01
C PHE A 37 0.31 -3.50 0.55
N ASP A 38 0.01 -4.25 -0.51
CA ASP A 38 0.83 -5.38 -0.98
C ASP A 38 2.08 -4.94 -1.77
N GLU A 39 1.92 -3.98 -2.69
CA GLU A 39 2.96 -3.59 -3.67
C GLU A 39 3.48 -2.15 -3.49
N GLY A 40 2.86 -1.35 -2.61
CA GLY A 40 3.19 0.07 -2.45
C GLY A 40 4.51 0.34 -1.72
N ASN A 41 5.05 1.51 -1.98
CA ASN A 41 6.29 2.05 -1.41
C ASN A 41 6.09 3.49 -0.93
N ALA A 42 7.17 4.15 -0.49
CA ALA A 42 7.12 5.51 0.07
C ALA A 42 6.46 6.54 -0.85
N GLU A 43 6.45 6.34 -2.17
CA GLU A 43 5.81 7.22 -3.14
C GLU A 43 4.27 7.27 -2.97
N GLN A 44 3.66 6.20 -2.46
CA GLN A 44 2.21 6.13 -2.24
C GLN A 44 1.78 6.66 -0.86
N LEU A 45 2.71 6.97 0.06
CA LEU A 45 2.38 7.49 1.40
C LEU A 45 1.54 8.78 1.36
N PRO A 46 1.84 9.79 0.53
CA PRO A 46 1.02 11.00 0.47
C PRO A 46 -0.42 10.71 0.06
N ALA A 47 -0.62 9.79 -0.89
CA ALA A 47 -1.94 9.38 -1.36
C ALA A 47 -2.72 8.65 -0.27
N LEU A 48 -2.09 7.70 0.43
CA LEU A 48 -2.71 6.97 1.54
C LEU A 48 -3.09 7.93 2.68
N LYS A 49 -2.20 8.86 3.05
CA LYS A 49 -2.45 9.83 4.12
C LYS A 49 -3.61 10.78 3.79
N ALA A 50 -3.81 11.12 2.52
CA ALA A 50 -4.98 11.90 2.10
C ALA A 50 -6.31 11.16 2.36
N HIS A 51 -6.29 9.82 2.37
CA HIS A 51 -7.47 8.96 2.50
C HIS A 51 -7.62 8.30 3.88
N ILE A 52 -6.79 8.67 4.87
CA ILE A 52 -6.81 8.07 6.22
C ILE A 52 -8.14 8.27 6.98
N ASN A 53 -8.97 9.22 6.54
CA ASN A 53 -10.27 9.51 7.12
C ASN A 53 -11.43 9.03 6.22
N ASP A 54 -11.25 7.94 5.48
CA ASP A 54 -12.33 7.36 4.67
C ASP A 54 -13.58 7.09 5.53
N ASN A 55 -14.75 7.37 4.95
CA ASN A 55 -16.05 7.15 5.58
C ASN A 55 -16.31 5.66 5.88
N ALA A 56 -15.69 4.76 5.12
CA ALA A 56 -15.78 3.33 5.33
C ALA A 56 -14.70 2.85 6.29
N PHE A 57 -15.12 2.29 7.42
CA PHE A 57 -14.22 1.75 8.43
C PHE A 57 -13.25 0.70 7.88
N GLU A 58 -13.71 -0.20 7.00
CA GLU A 58 -12.83 -1.25 6.44
C GLU A 58 -11.76 -0.66 5.51
N VAL A 59 -12.08 0.39 4.75
CA VAL A 59 -11.13 1.09 3.87
C VAL A 59 -10.10 1.83 4.72
N LYS A 60 -10.57 2.55 5.74
CA LYS A 60 -9.71 3.26 6.70
C LYS A 60 -8.69 2.33 7.36
N LEU A 61 -9.14 1.19 7.90
CA LEU A 61 -8.25 0.21 8.53
C LEU A 61 -7.18 -0.30 7.55
N GLN A 62 -7.59 -0.59 6.30
CA GLN A 62 -6.66 -1.05 5.27
C GLN A 62 -5.60 0.02 4.92
N ILE A 63 -6.01 1.28 4.82
CA ILE A 63 -5.12 2.42 4.57
C ILE A 63 -4.11 2.59 5.71
N GLU A 64 -4.58 2.54 6.97
CA GLU A 64 -3.70 2.65 8.14
C GLU A 64 -2.68 1.50 8.18
N MET A 65 -3.08 0.28 7.84
CA MET A 65 -2.17 -0.86 7.71
C MET A 65 -1.13 -0.64 6.59
N ALA A 66 -1.54 -0.09 5.45
CA ALA A 66 -0.65 0.21 4.33
C ALA A 66 0.40 1.27 4.70
N ILE A 67 -0.04 2.36 5.34
CA ILE A 67 0.85 3.41 5.85
C ILE A 67 1.84 2.80 6.85
N SER A 68 1.34 2.05 7.83
CA SER A 68 2.18 1.42 8.86
C SER A 68 3.20 0.45 8.26
N ARG A 69 2.82 -0.39 7.28
CA ARG A 69 3.76 -1.28 6.57
C ARG A 69 4.85 -0.48 5.87
N ILE A 70 4.48 0.56 5.11
CA ILE A 70 5.43 1.32 4.30
C ILE A 70 6.38 2.12 5.21
N GLU A 71 5.85 2.79 6.24
CA GLU A 71 6.65 3.58 7.19
C GLU A 71 7.57 2.70 8.05
N ASN A 72 7.06 1.60 8.61
CA ASN A 72 7.86 0.68 9.45
C ASN A 72 8.74 -0.27 8.61
N GLY A 73 8.42 -0.47 7.33
CA GLY A 73 9.16 -1.32 6.39
C GLY A 73 10.42 -0.66 5.86
N ASP A 74 10.42 0.66 5.64
CA ASP A 74 11.63 1.40 5.26
C ASP A 74 12.61 1.58 6.45
N GLU A 75 12.11 1.70 7.68
CA GLU A 75 12.97 1.64 8.89
C GLU A 75 13.57 0.23 9.11
N ALA A 76 12.87 -0.82 8.66
CA ALA A 76 13.35 -2.20 8.71
C ALA A 76 14.39 -2.54 7.61
N LEU A 77 14.33 -1.90 6.43
CA LEU A 77 15.27 -2.16 5.34
C LEU A 77 16.63 -1.48 5.52
N GLY A 78 16.71 -0.36 6.24
CA GLY A 78 17.96 0.40 6.42
C GLY A 78 18.93 -0.18 7.47
N SER A 79 18.41 -0.74 8.55
CA SER A 79 19.21 -1.11 9.74
C SER A 79 19.27 -2.61 10.03
N VAL A 80 18.18 -3.35 9.83
CA VAL A 80 18.05 -4.76 10.24
C VAL A 80 18.70 -5.71 9.22
N TRP A 81 18.54 -5.47 7.92
CA TRP A 81 19.19 -6.24 6.85
C TRP A 81 20.74 -6.08 6.86
N LYS A 82 21.25 -4.85 7.07
CA LYS A 82 22.70 -4.59 7.15
C LYS A 82 23.36 -5.27 8.36
N GLN A 83 22.62 -5.45 9.46
CA GLN A 83 23.14 -6.11 10.66
C GLN A 83 23.15 -7.64 10.56
N MET A 84 22.19 -8.23 9.83
CA MET A 84 22.18 -9.69 9.57
C MET A 84 23.27 -10.10 8.58
N ALA A 85 23.53 -9.31 7.53
CA ALA A 85 24.58 -9.61 6.54
C ALA A 85 26.03 -9.52 7.09
N ASN A 86 26.24 -8.84 8.22
CA ASN A 86 27.56 -8.67 8.84
C ASN A 86 27.79 -9.54 10.08
N ARG A 87 26.88 -10.47 10.40
CA ARG A 87 27.08 -11.49 11.45
C ARG A 87 27.13 -12.89 10.82
N THR A 88 28.14 -13.10 10.01
CA THR A 88 28.69 -14.43 9.78
C THR A 88 30.21 -14.31 9.79
N ILE A 89 30.78 -14.46 10.98
CA ILE A 89 32.16 -14.92 11.21
C ILE A 89 32.05 -16.16 12.08
#